data_AF-A0A6N7XAJ7-F1
#
_entry.id   AF-A0A6N7XAJ7-F1
#
_cell.length_a   1.000
_cell.length_b   1.000
_cell.length_c   1.000
_cell.angle_alpha   90.00
_cell.angle_beta   90.00
_cell.angle_gamma   90.00
#
_symmetry.space_group_name_H-M   'P 1'
#
loop_
_entity.id
_entity.type
_entity.pdbx_description
1 polymer ?
#
loop_
_entity_poly.entity_id
_entity_poly.type
_entity_poly.pdbx_seq_one_letter_code
_entity_poly.pdbx_strand_id
1 'polypeptide(L)'
;PDGVSWIGSGSNHAFNHSDGVTLSVARGSYAADWAKGHGVKYTEREPEKTITVSSGSSSATSVDDQNKVSEKLVAKSGRTDVATEGYNPSDSNATDKEGKEPGEKAGVENKQGSEQEVAPNQGRCGEAVTWSLDESGTLIIDGHGKMDDYSDDRPAPWAELSKSIVSIHIGPKVETVGAYAFAGLDKAKAVTFDDGSELTEIHDFAFSGCKTLREIELPNKVAKIGQGAFERCENLEIVGLPESVTSIGEVLVEQESKQPTAGQASVDAFAGSPLVKVEAEKGSYASQYADEHKLL
;
A
#
# COMPACT_ATOMS: atom_id res chain seq x y z
N PRO A 1 -15.61 2.72 -12.72
CA PRO A 1 -15.04 1.66 -13.59
C PRO A 1 -15.77 0.33 -13.31
N ASP A 2 -15.78 -0.61 -14.25
CA ASP A 2 -16.36 -1.93 -13.99
C ASP A 2 -15.41 -2.68 -13.07
N GLY A 3 -15.87 -3.05 -11.87
CA GLY A 3 -15.02 -3.62 -10.82
C GLY A 3 -14.71 -2.71 -9.64
N VAL A 4 -15.43 -1.59 -9.46
CA VAL A 4 -15.38 -0.81 -8.21
C VAL A 4 -15.84 -1.69 -7.04
N SER A 5 -14.93 -1.94 -6.10
CA SER A 5 -15.17 -2.75 -4.89
C SER A 5 -15.65 -1.94 -3.69
N TRP A 6 -15.53 -0.60 -3.72
CA TRP A 6 -15.87 0.26 -2.59
C TRP A 6 -16.23 1.69 -3.03
N ILE A 7 -17.23 2.30 -2.38
CA ILE A 7 -17.66 3.69 -2.59
C ILE A 7 -17.98 4.32 -1.22
N GLY A 8 -16.95 4.73 -0.46
CA GLY A 8 -17.04 5.58 0.73
C GLY A 8 -17.77 4.99 1.96
N SER A 9 -17.29 5.25 3.18
CA SER A 9 -18.01 4.98 4.44
C SER A 9 -18.27 6.30 5.21
N GLY A 10 -19.43 6.40 5.89
CA GLY A 10 -19.80 7.53 6.75
C GLY A 10 -21.15 8.22 6.41
N SER A 11 -21.63 9.05 7.32
CA SER A 11 -22.92 9.79 7.25
C SER A 11 -22.97 10.91 6.21
N ASN A 12 -21.89 11.08 5.42
CA ASN A 12 -21.81 12.00 4.29
C ASN A 12 -21.26 11.23 3.09
N HIS A 13 -22.14 10.55 2.35
CA HIS A 13 -21.79 9.83 1.13
C HIS A 13 -21.01 10.74 0.17
N ALA A 14 -20.07 10.18 -0.60
CA ALA A 14 -19.21 10.92 -1.54
C ALA A 14 -19.97 11.81 -2.56
N PHE A 15 -21.30 11.65 -2.67
CA PHE A 15 -22.17 12.39 -3.56
C PHE A 15 -23.29 13.18 -2.84
N ASN A 16 -23.24 13.30 -1.51
CA ASN A 16 -24.33 13.89 -0.69
C ASN A 16 -24.48 15.42 -0.85
N HIS A 17 -23.57 16.08 -1.57
CA HIS A 17 -23.59 17.52 -1.84
C HIS A 17 -23.39 17.85 -3.33
N SER A 18 -23.59 16.87 -4.21
CA SER A 18 -23.29 16.98 -5.64
C SER A 18 -24.57 17.07 -6.45
N ASP A 19 -25.32 18.16 -6.27
CA ASP A 19 -26.56 18.48 -7.00
C ASP A 19 -26.27 18.66 -8.51
N GLY A 20 -26.16 17.54 -9.23
CA GLY A 20 -25.81 17.52 -10.65
C GLY A 20 -25.02 16.29 -11.10
N VAL A 21 -24.48 15.49 -10.19
CA VAL A 21 -23.72 14.29 -10.55
C VAL A 21 -24.67 13.13 -10.82
N THR A 22 -24.53 12.50 -11.99
CA THR A 22 -25.19 11.23 -12.33
C THR A 22 -24.12 10.18 -12.54
N LEU A 23 -24.13 9.13 -11.73
CA LEU A 23 -23.17 8.03 -11.85
C LEU A 23 -23.47 7.20 -13.10
N SER A 24 -22.44 6.78 -13.83
CA SER A 24 -22.56 5.73 -14.85
C SER A 24 -21.98 4.43 -14.28
N VAL A 25 -22.85 3.45 -14.04
CA VAL A 25 -22.51 2.20 -13.32
C VAL A 25 -22.77 0.98 -14.18
N ALA A 26 -21.92 -0.04 -14.09
CA ALA A 26 -22.18 -1.32 -14.73
C ALA A 26 -23.41 -1.99 -14.12
N ARG A 27 -24.29 -2.52 -14.97
CA ARG A 27 -25.46 -3.30 -14.54
C ARG A 27 -25.02 -4.49 -13.68
N GLY A 28 -25.62 -4.61 -12.49
CA GLY A 28 -25.32 -5.68 -11.53
C GLY A 28 -23.99 -5.54 -10.77
N SER A 29 -23.35 -4.36 -10.83
CA SER A 29 -22.15 -4.08 -10.05
C SER A 29 -22.47 -3.60 -8.64
N TYR A 30 -21.51 -3.75 -7.73
CA TYR A 30 -21.56 -3.16 -6.39
C TYR A 30 -21.90 -1.66 -6.42
N ALA A 31 -21.34 -0.92 -7.38
CA ALA A 31 -21.63 0.51 -7.55
C ALA A 31 -23.11 0.79 -7.89
N ALA A 32 -23.77 -0.11 -8.62
CA ALA A 32 -25.19 0.00 -8.93
C ALA A 32 -26.07 -0.28 -7.70
N ASP A 33 -25.73 -1.33 -6.93
CA ASP A 33 -26.43 -1.65 -5.69
C ASP A 33 -26.27 -0.55 -4.63
N TRP A 34 -25.05 -0.02 -4.50
CA TRP A 34 -24.74 1.09 -3.61
C TRP A 34 -25.51 2.37 -3.99
N ALA A 35 -25.51 2.78 -5.27
CA ALA A 35 -26.19 4.00 -5.72
C ALA A 35 -27.70 3.92 -5.49
N LYS A 36 -28.29 2.75 -5.73
CA LYS A 36 -29.70 2.47 -5.45
C LYS A 36 -30.02 2.53 -3.96
N GLY A 37 -29.17 1.97 -3.10
CA GLY A 37 -29.37 1.94 -1.64
C GLY A 37 -29.31 3.32 -0.98
N HIS A 38 -28.58 4.26 -1.57
CA HIS A 38 -28.30 5.58 -0.99
C HIS A 38 -28.98 6.74 -1.73
N GLY A 39 -29.90 6.45 -2.66
CA GLY A 39 -30.70 7.47 -3.36
C GLY A 39 -29.89 8.38 -4.29
N VAL A 40 -28.70 7.96 -4.73
CA VAL A 40 -27.85 8.72 -5.65
C VAL A 40 -28.36 8.55 -7.09
N LYS A 41 -28.35 9.62 -7.89
CA LYS A 41 -28.78 9.55 -9.30
C LYS A 41 -27.77 8.76 -10.14
N TYR A 42 -28.23 7.78 -10.92
CA TYR A 42 -27.36 6.94 -11.76
C TYR A 42 -28.00 6.52 -13.09
N THR A 43 -27.15 6.09 -14.04
CA THR A 43 -27.52 5.38 -15.28
C THR A 43 -26.77 4.05 -15.35
N GLU A 44 -27.44 3.03 -15.85
CA GLU A 44 -26.83 1.71 -16.07
C GLU A 44 -26.20 1.64 -17.47
N ARG A 45 -24.99 1.06 -17.53
CA ARG A 45 -24.36 0.63 -18.78
C ARG A 45 -24.16 -0.88 -18.76
N GLU A 46 -24.19 -1.48 -19.95
CA GLU A 46 -23.82 -2.89 -20.09
C GLU A 46 -22.35 -3.07 -19.66
N PRO A 47 -22.04 -4.08 -18.83
CA PRO A 47 -20.68 -4.30 -18.37
C PRO A 47 -19.77 -4.57 -19.58
N GLU A 48 -18.65 -3.86 -19.66
CA GLU A 48 -17.64 -4.16 -20.65
C GLU A 48 -17.07 -5.55 -20.34
N LYS A 49 -17.04 -6.44 -21.34
CA LYS A 49 -16.43 -7.76 -21.20
C LYS A 49 -14.98 -7.59 -20.74
N THR A 50 -14.74 -7.81 -19.46
CA THR A 50 -13.39 -7.81 -18.91
C THR A 50 -12.69 -9.05 -19.46
N ILE A 51 -11.75 -8.84 -20.40
CA ILE A 51 -10.86 -9.92 -20.84
C ILE A 51 -9.91 -10.17 -19.67
N THR A 52 -10.11 -11.27 -18.96
CA THR A 52 -9.15 -11.79 -17.99
C THR A 52 -7.91 -12.27 -18.77
N VAL A 53 -6.82 -11.50 -18.72
CA VAL A 53 -5.54 -11.93 -19.28
C VAL A 53 -4.87 -12.85 -18.28
N SER A 54 -4.95 -14.16 -18.51
CA SER A 54 -4.17 -15.16 -17.78
C SER A 54 -2.71 -15.07 -18.23
N SER A 55 -1.79 -14.94 -17.29
CA SER A 55 -0.34 -14.90 -17.53
C SER A 55 0.17 -16.19 -18.18
N GLY A 56 0.66 -16.09 -19.41
CA GLY A 56 1.38 -17.15 -20.11
C GLY A 56 2.34 -16.58 -21.16
N SER A 57 3.64 -16.66 -20.87
CA SER A 57 4.76 -16.82 -21.82
C SER A 57 4.73 -16.05 -23.15
N SER A 58 5.43 -14.91 -23.18
CA SER A 58 6.24 -14.32 -24.27
C SER A 58 5.86 -14.56 -25.75
N SER A 59 5.55 -13.48 -26.47
CA SER A 59 6.41 -12.92 -27.54
C SER A 59 5.73 -11.71 -28.18
N ALA A 60 6.50 -10.64 -28.39
CA ALA A 60 6.04 -9.42 -29.05
C ALA A 60 6.00 -9.61 -30.58
N THR A 61 4.91 -9.19 -31.22
CA THR A 61 4.94 -8.68 -32.61
C THR A 61 3.96 -7.53 -32.79
N SER A 62 4.40 -6.62 -33.66
CA SER A 62 3.95 -5.26 -33.96
C SER A 62 2.53 -5.10 -34.54
N VAL A 63 1.98 -3.92 -34.22
CA VAL A 63 1.00 -3.02 -34.87
C VAL A 63 0.63 -3.34 -36.35
N ASP A 64 -0.68 -3.35 -36.69
CA ASP A 64 -1.29 -2.38 -37.63
C ASP A 64 -2.83 -2.51 -37.81
N ASP A 65 -3.45 -1.34 -37.77
CA ASP A 65 -4.62 -0.77 -38.48
C ASP A 65 -6.00 -1.47 -38.65
N GLN A 66 -7.01 -0.69 -38.21
CA GLN A 66 -8.26 -0.29 -38.89
C GLN A 66 -9.30 -1.32 -39.39
N ASN A 67 -10.41 -1.36 -38.65
CA ASN A 67 -11.78 -1.02 -39.11
C ASN A 67 -12.18 -1.39 -40.56
N LYS A 68 -12.91 -2.50 -40.76
CA LYS A 68 -14.14 -2.49 -41.59
C LYS A 68 -15.01 -3.73 -41.46
N VAL A 69 -16.31 -3.46 -41.45
CA VAL A 69 -17.47 -4.36 -41.43
C VAL A 69 -17.65 -5.11 -42.76
N SER A 70 -18.30 -6.29 -42.67
CA SER A 70 -19.26 -6.93 -43.62
C SER A 70 -18.87 -8.23 -44.36
N GLU A 71 -19.79 -9.20 -44.18
CA GLU A 71 -20.35 -10.19 -45.11
C GLU A 71 -19.57 -11.45 -45.59
N LYS A 72 -20.01 -12.60 -45.04
CA LYS A 72 -20.62 -13.76 -45.72
C LYS A 72 -19.99 -14.26 -47.05
N LEU A 73 -19.42 -15.48 -47.01
CA LEU A 73 -19.83 -16.70 -47.75
C LEU A 73 -18.65 -17.64 -48.07
N VAL A 74 -18.74 -18.86 -47.54
CA VAL A 74 -18.52 -20.17 -48.19
C VAL A 74 -17.51 -20.24 -49.36
N ALA A 75 -16.44 -21.02 -49.21
CA ALA A 75 -16.21 -22.27 -49.98
C ALA A 75 -14.85 -22.94 -49.70
N LYS A 76 -14.97 -24.26 -49.44
CA LYS A 76 -14.07 -25.41 -49.60
C LYS A 76 -12.74 -25.29 -50.36
N SER A 77 -11.77 -26.03 -49.80
CA SER A 77 -10.94 -27.07 -50.44
C SER A 77 -9.81 -26.66 -51.41
N GLY A 78 -8.58 -27.06 -51.05
CA GLY A 78 -7.46 -27.13 -52.01
C GLY A 78 -6.16 -27.63 -51.36
N ARG A 79 -5.81 -28.88 -51.68
CA ARG A 79 -4.66 -29.72 -51.29
C ARG A 79 -3.37 -29.25 -52.03
N THR A 80 -2.15 -29.36 -51.49
CA THR A 80 -1.08 -30.36 -51.80
C THR A 80 0.26 -29.69 -51.42
N ASP A 81 1.09 -30.23 -50.53
CA ASP A 81 2.19 -31.24 -50.68
C ASP A 81 3.57 -30.64 -51.03
N VAL A 82 4.62 -31.35 -50.55
CA VAL A 82 6.08 -31.32 -50.88
C VAL A 82 6.93 -30.47 -49.90
N ALA A 83 7.62 -31.03 -48.88
CA ALA A 83 8.86 -31.87 -48.88
C ALA A 83 10.05 -31.12 -49.56
N THR A 84 11.29 -31.04 -49.08
CA THR A 84 12.14 -31.90 -48.23
C THR A 84 13.49 -31.19 -48.03
N GLU A 85 14.27 -31.66 -47.04
CA GLU A 85 15.75 -31.66 -46.97
C GLU A 85 16.49 -30.32 -46.72
N GLY A 86 17.54 -30.23 -45.90
CA GLY A 86 18.30 -31.22 -45.16
C GLY A 86 19.42 -30.57 -44.32
N TYR A 87 19.68 -31.17 -43.15
CA TYR A 87 20.97 -31.42 -42.48
C TYR A 87 22.11 -30.36 -42.47
N ASN A 88 22.33 -29.73 -41.30
CA ASN A 88 23.48 -29.80 -40.35
C ASN A 88 24.93 -30.07 -40.87
N PRO A 89 25.99 -29.81 -40.06
CA PRO A 89 26.33 -28.70 -39.14
C PRO A 89 27.85 -28.32 -39.17
N SER A 90 28.28 -27.54 -38.16
CA SER A 90 29.59 -27.54 -37.46
C SER A 90 30.84 -26.84 -38.05
N ASP A 91 31.45 -26.02 -37.17
CA ASP A 91 32.89 -25.86 -36.83
C ASP A 91 33.28 -24.37 -36.74
N SER A 92 33.54 -23.80 -35.56
CA SER A 92 34.62 -23.97 -34.57
C SER A 92 35.79 -22.98 -34.75
N ASN A 93 36.07 -22.29 -33.63
CA ASN A 93 37.35 -21.76 -33.14
C ASN A 93 38.17 -20.65 -33.87
N ALA A 94 38.18 -19.49 -33.20
CA ALA A 94 39.31 -18.93 -32.41
C ALA A 94 40.39 -18.01 -33.03
N THR A 95 40.84 -17.06 -32.18
CA THR A 95 42.10 -16.28 -32.14
C THR A 95 42.22 -15.11 -33.14
N ASP A 96 42.85 -13.96 -32.90
CA ASP A 96 43.68 -13.39 -31.81
C ASP A 96 43.90 -11.86 -32.06
N LYS A 97 44.12 -11.09 -30.99
CA LYS A 97 45.10 -9.97 -30.79
C LYS A 97 44.95 -8.53 -31.35
N GLU A 98 45.05 -7.60 -30.37
CA GLU A 98 45.89 -6.38 -30.23
C GLU A 98 45.67 -5.10 -31.08
N GLY A 99 45.58 -3.94 -30.37
CA GLY A 99 46.03 -2.64 -30.92
C GLY A 99 45.40 -1.33 -30.39
N LYS A 100 45.96 -0.80 -29.28
CA LYS A 100 46.13 0.62 -28.81
C LYS A 100 45.32 1.83 -29.37
N GLU A 101 44.82 2.64 -28.41
CA GLU A 101 44.48 4.09 -28.34
C GLU A 101 45.54 5.07 -28.93
N PRO A 102 45.33 6.43 -29.11
CA PRO A 102 44.62 7.40 -28.21
C PRO A 102 44.00 8.71 -28.79
N GLY A 103 43.32 9.51 -27.92
CA GLY A 103 43.48 10.98 -27.87
C GLY A 103 42.25 11.94 -27.95
N GLU A 104 41.94 12.60 -26.81
CA GLU A 104 41.67 14.07 -26.59
C GLU A 104 40.55 14.82 -27.39
N LYS A 105 39.80 15.84 -26.92
CA LYS A 105 39.69 16.67 -25.69
C LYS A 105 38.45 17.60 -25.79
N ALA A 106 37.98 18.12 -24.64
CA ALA A 106 37.16 19.35 -24.40
C ALA A 106 35.72 19.40 -24.97
N GLY A 107 34.65 19.89 -24.30
CA GLY A 107 34.47 20.64 -23.06
C GLY A 107 33.43 21.75 -23.32
N VAL A 108 32.25 21.75 -22.67
CA VAL A 108 31.36 22.93 -22.50
C VAL A 108 30.55 22.79 -21.20
N GLU A 109 30.54 23.87 -20.43
CA GLU A 109 29.89 24.11 -19.14
C GLU A 109 28.36 24.24 -19.18
N ASN A 110 27.79 24.25 -17.96
CA ASN A 110 26.53 24.88 -17.52
C ASN A 110 25.22 24.13 -17.81
N LYS A 111 24.55 23.67 -16.74
CA LYS A 111 23.80 24.56 -15.83
C LYS A 111 23.51 23.88 -14.49
N GLN A 112 23.75 24.65 -13.43
CA GLN A 112 23.09 24.54 -12.14
C GLN A 112 21.57 24.56 -12.38
N GLY A 113 20.93 23.41 -12.34
CA GLY A 113 19.53 23.28 -12.02
C GLY A 113 19.48 22.71 -10.62
N SER A 114 19.11 23.51 -9.63
CA SER A 114 18.51 22.95 -8.43
C SER A 114 17.19 22.33 -8.88
N GLU A 115 17.25 21.10 -9.37
CA GLU A 115 16.08 20.24 -9.40
C GLU A 115 15.72 20.08 -7.94
N GLN A 116 14.72 20.84 -7.52
CA GLN A 116 13.93 20.49 -6.38
C GLN A 116 13.33 19.13 -6.75
N GLU A 117 14.07 18.07 -6.40
CA GLU A 117 13.69 16.68 -6.60
C GLU A 117 12.43 16.52 -5.75
N VAL A 118 11.27 16.76 -6.37
CA VAL A 118 9.98 16.51 -5.75
C VAL A 118 9.99 15.01 -5.52
N ALA A 119 10.20 14.60 -4.27
CA ALA A 119 10.17 13.20 -3.90
C ALA A 119 8.91 12.57 -4.52
N PRO A 120 9.02 11.42 -5.21
CA PRO A 120 7.86 10.80 -5.80
C PRO A 120 6.84 10.55 -4.68
N ASN A 121 5.61 10.99 -4.87
CA ASN A 121 4.52 10.84 -3.91
C ASN A 121 3.98 9.39 -3.87
N GLN A 122 4.79 8.41 -4.26
CA GLN A 122 4.43 7.00 -4.29
C GLN A 122 5.67 6.12 -4.39
N GLY A 123 5.55 4.87 -3.97
CA GLY A 123 6.64 3.90 -4.04
C GLY A 123 6.29 2.56 -3.40
N ARG A 124 7.32 1.77 -3.10
CA ARG A 124 7.19 0.50 -2.37
C ARG A 124 7.56 0.71 -0.91
N CYS A 125 6.94 -0.08 -0.05
CA CYS A 125 7.18 -0.13 1.39
C CYS A 125 7.02 -1.57 1.93
N GLY A 126 7.37 -2.55 1.09
CA GLY A 126 7.29 -3.99 1.32
C GLY A 126 7.51 -4.77 0.02
N GLU A 127 7.53 -6.10 0.11
CA GLU A 127 7.67 -6.96 -1.08
C GLU A 127 6.52 -6.75 -2.07
N ALA A 128 5.30 -6.66 -1.58
CA ALA A 128 4.13 -6.36 -2.41
C ALA A 128 3.21 -5.29 -1.80
N VAL A 129 3.77 -4.50 -0.88
CA VAL A 129 3.13 -3.33 -0.28
C VAL A 129 3.70 -2.06 -0.90
N THR A 130 2.82 -1.14 -1.21
CA THR A 130 3.08 0.15 -1.85
C THR A 130 2.52 1.28 -1.01
N TRP A 131 3.07 2.46 -1.21
CA TRP A 131 2.55 3.67 -0.63
C TRP A 131 2.28 4.72 -1.70
N SER A 132 1.33 5.60 -1.44
CA SER A 132 1.14 6.84 -2.18
C SER A 132 0.64 7.96 -1.25
N LEU A 133 0.88 9.21 -1.62
CA LEU A 133 0.37 10.39 -0.94
C LEU A 133 -0.51 11.16 -1.92
N ASP A 134 -1.79 11.25 -1.60
CA ASP A 134 -2.73 12.01 -2.41
C ASP A 134 -2.67 13.53 -2.14
N GLU A 135 -3.38 14.31 -2.97
CA GLU A 135 -3.43 15.77 -2.85
C GLU A 135 -4.11 16.26 -1.57
N SER A 136 -4.88 15.41 -0.89
CA SER A 136 -5.54 15.72 0.38
C SER A 136 -4.60 15.59 1.59
N GLY A 137 -3.42 14.97 1.39
CA GLY A 137 -2.48 14.64 2.44
C GLY A 137 -2.76 13.28 3.10
N THR A 138 -3.50 12.39 2.44
CA THR A 138 -3.69 11.01 2.90
C THR A 138 -2.55 10.13 2.40
N LEU A 139 -1.79 9.58 3.35
CA LEU A 139 -0.82 8.52 3.08
C LEU A 139 -1.58 7.20 2.96
N ILE A 140 -1.61 6.63 1.76
CA ILE A 140 -2.28 5.38 1.42
C ILE A 140 -1.24 4.27 1.38
N ILE A 141 -1.42 3.23 2.18
CA ILE A 141 -0.65 2.00 2.16
C ILE A 141 -1.54 0.90 1.57
N ASP A 142 -1.15 0.36 0.41
CA ASP A 142 -1.95 -0.62 -0.33
C ASP A 142 -1.06 -1.75 -0.86
N GLY A 143 -1.66 -2.83 -1.35
CA GLY A 143 -0.98 -4.04 -1.75
C GLY A 143 -1.26 -5.18 -0.79
N HIS A 144 -0.37 -6.17 -0.74
CA HIS A 144 -0.54 -7.35 0.09
C HIS A 144 0.75 -7.74 0.82
N GLY A 145 0.58 -8.34 1.99
CA GLY A 145 1.68 -8.83 2.80
C GLY A 145 2.20 -7.78 3.79
N LYS A 146 3.48 -7.92 4.14
CA LYS A 146 4.12 -7.19 5.23
C LYS A 146 4.71 -5.86 4.76
N MET A 147 4.55 -4.82 5.58
CA MET A 147 5.34 -3.60 5.44
C MET A 147 6.80 -3.86 5.83
N ASP A 148 7.73 -3.13 5.20
CA ASP A 148 9.12 -3.07 5.65
C ASP A 148 9.21 -2.41 7.03
N ASP A 149 10.16 -2.87 7.84
CA ASP A 149 10.56 -2.20 9.08
C ASP A 149 11.53 -1.04 8.80
N TYR A 150 11.47 0.01 9.61
CA TYR A 150 12.31 1.19 9.47
C TYR A 150 13.12 1.45 10.74
N SER A 151 14.03 2.41 10.65
CA SER A 151 14.97 2.79 11.71
C SER A 151 15.53 4.18 11.42
N ASP A 152 16.29 4.74 12.36
CA ASP A 152 16.93 6.06 12.19
C ASP A 152 17.86 6.13 10.97
N ASP A 153 18.52 5.03 10.62
CA ASP A 153 19.41 4.93 9.45
C ASP A 153 18.69 4.49 8.16
N ARG A 154 17.47 3.97 8.27
CA ARG A 154 16.60 3.60 7.15
C ARG A 154 15.18 4.12 7.40
N PRO A 155 14.93 5.44 7.22
CA PRO A 155 13.62 6.01 7.49
C PRO A 155 12.58 5.53 6.46
N ALA A 156 11.30 5.67 6.82
CA ALA A 156 10.20 5.38 5.91
C ALA A 156 10.26 6.27 4.64
N PRO A 157 9.82 5.77 3.48
CA PRO A 157 9.91 6.51 2.20
C PRO A 157 9.23 7.89 2.20
N TRP A 158 8.26 8.10 3.10
CA TRP A 158 7.49 9.32 3.24
C TRP A 158 7.98 10.25 4.36
N ALA A 159 9.13 9.98 4.99
CA ALA A 159 9.64 10.77 6.13
C ALA A 159 9.78 12.27 5.79
N GLU A 160 10.31 12.58 4.60
CA GLU A 160 10.45 13.96 4.09
C GLU A 160 9.10 14.64 3.80
N LEU A 161 8.02 13.86 3.67
CA LEU A 161 6.66 14.33 3.43
C LEU A 161 5.83 14.43 4.73
N SER A 162 6.41 14.14 5.89
CA SER A 162 5.74 14.12 7.21
C SER A 162 4.92 15.37 7.52
N LYS A 163 5.33 16.54 7.03
CA LYS A 163 4.62 17.81 7.25
C LYS A 163 3.38 18.01 6.37
N SER A 164 3.17 17.15 5.38
CA SER A 164 2.00 17.15 4.48
C SER A 164 1.01 16.04 4.81
N ILE A 165 1.40 15.03 5.59
CA ILE A 165 0.55 13.88 5.93
C ILE A 165 -0.41 14.27 7.05
N VAL A 166 -1.71 14.21 6.77
CA VAL A 166 -2.79 14.54 7.71
C VAL A 166 -3.66 13.33 8.07
N SER A 167 -3.63 12.29 7.27
CA SER A 167 -4.35 11.03 7.46
C SER A 167 -3.53 9.86 6.93
N ILE A 168 -3.74 8.69 7.52
CA ILE A 168 -3.13 7.43 7.11
C ILE A 168 -4.28 6.46 6.78
N HIS A 169 -4.15 5.76 5.67
CA HIS A 169 -5.10 4.75 5.21
C HIS A 169 -4.36 3.46 4.90
N ILE A 170 -4.79 2.34 5.49
CA ILE A 170 -4.15 1.03 5.34
C ILE A 170 -5.15 0.07 4.70
N GLY A 171 -4.78 -0.44 3.52
CA GLY A 171 -5.58 -1.33 2.70
C GLY A 171 -5.78 -2.71 3.32
N PRO A 172 -6.67 -3.53 2.74
CA PRO A 172 -7.27 -4.66 3.45
C PRO A 172 -6.34 -5.86 3.54
N LYS A 173 -5.31 -5.96 2.69
CA LYS A 173 -4.39 -7.12 2.62
C LYS A 173 -3.00 -6.83 3.21
N VAL A 174 -2.85 -5.68 3.85
CA VAL A 174 -1.64 -5.36 4.61
C VAL A 174 -1.66 -6.17 5.90
N GLU A 175 -0.68 -7.05 6.08
CA GLU A 175 -0.62 -8.01 7.19
C GLU A 175 0.05 -7.42 8.44
N THR A 176 1.00 -6.50 8.25
CA THR A 176 1.76 -5.86 9.34
C THR A 176 2.00 -4.38 9.07
N VAL A 177 1.98 -3.57 10.14
CA VAL A 177 2.56 -2.22 10.13
C VAL A 177 4.00 -2.32 10.63
N GLY A 178 4.94 -1.91 9.80
CA GLY A 178 6.38 -2.02 10.09
C GLY A 178 6.86 -1.07 11.19
N ALA A 179 7.99 -1.42 11.80
CA ALA A 179 8.59 -0.66 12.88
C ALA A 179 8.92 0.76 12.40
N TYR A 180 8.64 1.77 13.22
CA TYR A 180 8.83 3.19 12.89
C TYR A 180 8.13 3.71 11.62
N ALA A 181 7.22 2.94 10.99
CA ALA A 181 6.63 3.31 9.70
C ALA A 181 5.93 4.68 9.72
N PHE A 182 5.20 4.99 10.78
CA PHE A 182 4.47 6.25 10.94
C PHE A 182 5.01 7.09 12.09
N ALA A 183 6.24 6.82 12.53
CA ALA A 183 6.86 7.55 13.61
C ALA A 183 7.04 9.03 13.24
N GLY A 184 6.69 9.93 14.15
CA GLY A 184 6.85 11.38 14.00
C GLY A 184 5.91 12.03 12.98
N LEU A 185 4.84 11.35 12.57
CA LEU A 185 3.77 11.96 11.76
C LEU A 185 2.88 12.88 12.61
N ASP A 186 3.49 13.95 13.14
CA ASP A 186 2.90 14.90 14.10
C ASP A 186 1.59 15.58 13.66
N LYS A 187 1.24 15.51 12.36
CA LYS A 187 0.04 16.10 11.78
C LYS A 187 -1.04 15.08 11.42
N ALA A 188 -0.74 13.78 11.50
CA ALA A 188 -1.70 12.73 11.24
C ALA A 188 -2.80 12.75 12.32
N LYS A 189 -4.04 13.00 11.90
CA LYS A 189 -5.22 13.10 12.78
C LYS A 189 -6.04 11.83 12.82
N ALA A 190 -5.92 11.02 11.77
CA ALA A 190 -6.71 9.82 11.58
C ALA A 190 -5.85 8.71 10.99
N VAL A 191 -6.07 7.50 11.48
CA VAL A 191 -5.60 6.25 10.88
C VAL A 191 -6.86 5.44 10.56
N THR A 192 -6.97 5.00 9.32
CA THR A 192 -8.14 4.25 8.84
C THR A 192 -7.70 2.94 8.22
N PHE A 193 -8.55 1.93 8.35
CA PHE A 193 -8.34 0.59 7.82
C PHE A 193 -9.52 0.20 6.95
N ASP A 194 -9.26 -0.52 5.87
CA ASP A 194 -10.33 -1.06 5.03
C ASP A 194 -11.11 -2.20 5.70
N ASP A 195 -12.38 -2.32 5.32
CA ASP A 195 -13.24 -3.41 5.74
C ASP A 195 -12.60 -4.77 5.38
N GLY A 196 -12.61 -5.70 6.33
CA GLY A 196 -11.99 -7.01 6.15
C GLY A 196 -10.46 -7.01 6.24
N SER A 197 -9.86 -5.95 6.79
CA SER A 197 -8.42 -5.87 7.03
C SER A 197 -7.81 -7.16 7.61
N GLU A 198 -6.69 -7.56 7.01
CA GLU A 198 -5.86 -8.70 7.36
C GLU A 198 -4.70 -8.32 8.29
N LEU A 199 -4.71 -7.10 8.83
CA LEU A 199 -3.68 -6.63 9.75
C LEU A 199 -3.66 -7.47 11.03
N THR A 200 -2.50 -8.05 11.31
CA THR A 200 -2.28 -8.93 12.47
C THR A 200 -1.29 -8.37 13.47
N GLU A 201 -0.32 -7.56 13.03
CA GLU A 201 0.75 -7.06 13.89
C GLU A 201 1.04 -5.58 13.62
N ILE A 202 1.23 -4.81 14.69
CA ILE A 202 1.74 -3.44 14.67
C ILE A 202 3.09 -3.46 15.35
N HIS A 203 4.17 -3.22 14.61
CA HIS A 203 5.52 -3.37 15.11
C HIS A 203 5.97 -2.20 16.00
N ASP A 204 7.17 -2.37 16.55
CA ASP A 204 7.82 -1.47 17.50
C ASP A 204 7.83 -0.03 16.99
N PHE A 205 7.37 0.90 17.84
CA PHE A 205 7.36 2.34 17.56
C PHE A 205 6.60 2.77 16.29
N ALA A 206 5.72 1.92 15.73
CA ALA A 206 5.03 2.17 14.47
C ALA A 206 4.35 3.54 14.37
N PHE A 207 3.67 4.01 15.42
CA PHE A 207 2.99 5.30 15.50
C PHE A 207 3.62 6.25 16.52
N SER A 208 4.85 5.98 16.97
CA SER A 208 5.52 6.79 18.00
C SER A 208 5.57 8.26 17.60
N GLY A 209 5.11 9.16 18.47
CA GLY A 209 5.10 10.60 18.21
C GLY A 209 4.00 11.08 17.25
N CYS A 210 2.95 10.30 16.99
CA CYS A 210 1.75 10.79 16.29
C CYS A 210 0.93 11.74 17.18
N LYS A 211 1.47 12.93 17.44
CA LYS A 211 0.96 13.85 18.47
C LYS A 211 -0.46 14.35 18.23
N THR A 212 -0.95 14.42 17.00
CA THR A 212 -2.31 14.89 16.70
C THR A 212 -3.35 13.79 16.57
N LEU A 213 -2.94 12.52 16.58
CA LEU A 213 -3.86 11.39 16.52
C LEU A 213 -4.69 11.37 17.80
N ARG A 214 -6.02 11.32 17.66
CA ARG A 214 -6.95 11.35 18.80
C ARG A 214 -7.61 10.02 19.10
N GLU A 215 -7.87 9.27 18.05
CA GLU A 215 -8.62 8.02 18.11
C GLU A 215 -8.05 7.07 17.06
N ILE A 216 -8.00 5.79 17.42
CA ILE A 216 -7.68 4.72 16.48
C ILE A 216 -8.47 3.47 16.85
N GLU A 217 -9.21 2.95 15.88
CA GLU A 217 -9.94 1.69 15.98
C GLU A 217 -9.14 0.62 15.24
N LEU A 218 -8.57 -0.35 15.98
CA LEU A 218 -7.75 -1.39 15.38
C LEU A 218 -8.62 -2.51 14.77
N PRO A 219 -8.25 -3.06 13.59
CA PRO A 219 -8.99 -4.14 12.96
C PRO A 219 -9.05 -5.42 13.80
N ASN A 220 -10.15 -6.16 13.70
CA ASN A 220 -10.45 -7.36 14.49
C ASN A 220 -9.39 -8.48 14.49
N LYS A 221 -8.42 -8.47 13.57
CA LYS A 221 -7.37 -9.49 13.48
C LYS A 221 -6.05 -9.10 14.15
N VAL A 222 -5.93 -7.86 14.64
CA VAL A 222 -4.70 -7.38 15.28
C VAL A 222 -4.44 -8.18 16.57
N ALA A 223 -3.40 -9.00 16.54
CA ALA A 223 -3.03 -9.88 17.63
C ALA A 223 -1.86 -9.36 18.47
N LYS A 224 -0.96 -8.56 17.88
CA LYS A 224 0.24 -8.07 18.56
C LYS A 224 0.47 -6.58 18.32
N ILE A 225 0.84 -5.89 19.39
CA ILE A 225 1.21 -4.47 19.39
C ILE A 225 2.60 -4.37 20.04
N GLY A 226 3.56 -3.86 19.28
CA GLY A 226 4.96 -3.81 19.68
C GLY A 226 5.25 -2.79 20.78
N GLN A 227 6.47 -2.86 21.32
CA GLN A 227 6.98 -1.88 22.28
C GLN A 227 6.90 -0.45 21.72
N GLY A 228 6.47 0.49 22.56
CA GLY A 228 6.35 1.89 22.19
C GLY A 228 5.51 2.18 20.93
N ALA A 229 4.64 1.26 20.46
CA ALA A 229 3.91 1.42 19.21
C ALA A 229 3.12 2.73 19.12
N PHE A 230 2.60 3.22 20.26
CA PHE A 230 1.91 4.50 20.43
C PHE A 230 2.62 5.39 21.47
N GLU A 231 3.94 5.30 21.58
CA GLU A 231 4.73 6.14 22.48
C GLU A 231 4.56 7.63 22.09
N ARG A 232 4.39 8.53 23.05
CA ARG A 232 4.29 9.99 22.84
C ARG A 232 3.19 10.42 21.86
N CYS A 233 2.11 9.65 21.77
CA CYS A 233 0.87 10.08 21.13
C CYS A 233 0.09 10.97 22.11
N GLU A 234 0.58 12.20 22.32
CA GLU A 234 0.16 13.09 23.41
C GLU A 234 -1.35 13.43 23.42
N ASN A 235 -2.01 13.43 22.26
CA ASN A 235 -3.44 13.70 22.15
C ASN A 235 -4.29 12.44 21.87
N LEU A 236 -3.72 11.24 21.95
CA LEU A 236 -4.46 10.00 21.76
C LEU A 236 -5.36 9.77 22.98
N GLU A 237 -6.67 9.91 22.76
CA GLU A 237 -7.71 9.81 23.78
C GLU A 237 -8.36 8.43 23.79
N ILE A 238 -8.53 7.79 22.63
CA ILE A 238 -9.27 6.53 22.50
C ILE A 238 -8.49 5.56 21.63
N VAL A 239 -8.39 4.31 22.11
CA VAL A 239 -7.83 3.20 21.35
C VAL A 239 -8.79 2.01 21.47
N GLY A 240 -9.44 1.67 20.37
CA GLY A 240 -10.23 0.46 20.23
C GLY A 240 -9.31 -0.74 20.02
N LEU A 241 -9.19 -1.60 21.05
CA LEU A 241 -8.41 -2.82 21.00
C LEU A 241 -9.33 -4.04 20.79
N PRO A 242 -9.13 -4.83 19.72
CA PRO A 242 -9.96 -5.99 19.44
C PRO A 242 -9.66 -7.14 20.41
N GLU A 243 -10.61 -8.07 20.52
CA GLU A 243 -10.48 -9.28 21.36
C GLU A 243 -9.32 -10.19 20.97
N SER A 244 -8.82 -10.08 19.74
CA SER A 244 -7.71 -10.86 19.22
C SER A 244 -6.34 -10.45 19.76
N VAL A 245 -6.22 -9.28 20.42
CA VAL A 245 -4.96 -8.82 21.00
C VAL A 245 -4.53 -9.79 22.10
N THR A 246 -3.33 -10.33 21.97
CA THR A 246 -2.72 -11.28 22.91
C THR A 246 -1.36 -10.84 23.42
N SER A 247 -0.80 -9.75 22.88
CA SER A 247 0.51 -9.21 23.26
C SER A 247 0.55 -7.70 23.03
N ILE A 248 0.92 -6.92 24.04
CA ILE A 248 1.14 -5.47 23.95
C ILE A 248 2.47 -5.12 24.64
N GLY A 249 3.30 -4.30 23.99
CA GLY A 249 4.53 -3.76 24.57
C GLY A 249 5.76 -4.68 24.47
N GLU A 250 5.62 -5.82 23.79
CA GLU A 250 6.74 -6.75 23.54
C GLU A 250 7.56 -6.32 22.33
N VAL A 251 8.84 -6.68 22.32
CA VAL A 251 9.72 -6.46 21.15
C VAL A 251 9.29 -7.40 20.04
N LEU A 252 8.80 -6.88 18.91
CA LEU A 252 8.42 -7.69 17.75
C LEU A 252 9.52 -7.77 16.70
N VAL A 253 10.44 -6.80 16.68
CA VAL A 253 11.52 -6.73 15.70
C VAL A 253 12.87 -6.62 16.42
N GLU A 254 13.67 -7.68 16.33
CA GLU A 254 15.06 -7.65 16.79
C GLU A 254 15.91 -6.84 15.80
N GLN A 255 16.18 -5.58 16.13
CA GLN A 255 17.14 -4.76 15.38
C GLN A 255 18.56 -5.26 15.65
N GLU A 256 19.35 -5.50 14.61
CA GLU A 256 20.79 -5.78 14.71
C GLU A 256 21.58 -4.53 15.12
N SER A 257 21.29 -3.94 16.28
CA SER A 257 22.14 -2.89 16.82
C SER A 257 23.46 -3.52 17.27
N LYS A 258 24.60 -2.98 16.81
CA LYS A 258 25.97 -3.42 17.15
C LYS A 258 26.37 -3.20 18.62
N GLN A 259 25.43 -3.12 19.56
CA GLN A 259 25.70 -2.95 20.99
C GLN A 259 24.81 -3.90 21.82
N PRO A 260 25.33 -4.50 22.90
CA PRO A 260 24.55 -5.41 23.73
C PRO A 260 23.52 -4.60 24.52
N THR A 261 22.24 -4.74 24.17
CA THR A 261 21.10 -4.19 24.92
C THR A 261 20.81 -5.02 26.18
N ALA A 262 21.83 -5.25 27.00
CA ALA A 262 21.64 -5.79 28.34
C ALA A 262 21.07 -4.67 29.24
N GLY A 263 19.75 -4.61 29.37
CA GLY A 263 19.06 -3.79 30.38
C GLY A 263 18.20 -2.63 29.88
N GLN A 264 17.88 -2.54 28.59
CA GLN A 264 16.81 -1.62 28.16
C GLN A 264 15.47 -2.24 28.58
N ALA A 265 14.78 -1.62 29.54
CA ALA A 265 13.42 -2.03 29.88
C ALA A 265 12.53 -1.86 28.64
N SER A 266 11.65 -2.84 28.38
CA SER A 266 10.59 -2.71 27.36
C SER A 266 9.88 -1.36 27.57
N VAL A 267 9.73 -0.60 26.49
CA VAL A 267 8.97 0.64 26.49
C VAL A 267 7.50 0.28 26.36
N ASP A 268 6.71 0.65 27.36
CA ASP A 268 5.27 0.51 27.33
C ASP A 268 4.67 1.04 26.01
N ALA A 269 3.72 0.32 25.42
CA ALA A 269 3.17 0.66 24.11
C ALA A 269 2.54 2.06 24.07
N PHE A 270 2.06 2.59 25.21
CA PHE A 270 1.42 3.90 25.34
C PHE A 270 2.23 4.87 26.22
N ALA A 271 3.53 4.61 26.43
CA ALA A 271 4.37 5.49 27.23
C ALA A 271 4.32 6.94 26.71
N GLY A 272 4.07 7.90 27.61
CA GLY A 272 3.97 9.32 27.22
C GLY A 272 2.66 9.70 26.50
N SER A 273 1.65 8.84 26.53
CA SER A 273 0.30 9.08 25.98
C SER A 273 -0.73 9.14 27.12
N PRO A 274 -0.79 10.26 27.88
CA PRO A 274 -1.46 10.31 29.19
C PRO A 274 -2.99 10.33 29.14
N LEU A 275 -3.58 10.47 27.96
CA LEU A 275 -5.03 10.59 27.76
C LEU A 275 -5.69 9.30 27.30
N VAL A 276 -4.90 8.26 27.04
CA VAL A 276 -5.36 7.02 26.41
C VAL A 276 -6.40 6.33 27.29
N LYS A 277 -7.59 6.16 26.69
CA LYS A 277 -8.62 5.25 27.14
C LYS A 277 -8.61 4.01 26.26
N VAL A 278 -8.68 2.85 26.88
CA VAL A 278 -8.73 1.57 26.16
C VAL A 278 -10.18 1.11 26.07
N GLU A 279 -10.70 1.06 24.85
CA GLU A 279 -11.98 0.40 24.57
C GLU A 279 -11.70 -1.06 24.20
N ALA A 280 -11.99 -1.98 25.13
CA ALA A 280 -11.76 -3.41 24.95
C ALA A 280 -12.88 -4.24 25.60
N GLU A 281 -13.05 -5.48 25.14
CA GLU A 281 -14.00 -6.42 25.75
C GLU A 281 -13.61 -6.72 27.21
N LYS A 282 -14.58 -6.70 28.12
CA LYS A 282 -14.35 -6.96 29.54
C LYS A 282 -13.77 -8.36 29.77
N GLY A 283 -12.59 -8.43 30.38
CA GLY A 283 -11.91 -9.69 30.69
C GLY A 283 -10.95 -10.16 29.60
N SER A 284 -10.91 -9.47 28.45
CA SER A 284 -9.88 -9.66 27.42
C SER A 284 -8.48 -9.34 27.94
N TYR A 285 -7.45 -9.82 27.25
CA TYR A 285 -6.06 -9.46 27.52
C TYR A 285 -5.87 -7.93 27.46
N ALA A 286 -6.46 -7.25 26.47
CA ALA A 286 -6.40 -5.81 26.34
C ALA A 286 -6.96 -5.07 27.56
N SER A 287 -8.10 -5.53 28.11
CA SER A 287 -8.66 -4.94 29.34
C SER A 287 -7.76 -5.15 30.57
N GLN A 288 -7.11 -6.32 30.68
CA GLN A 288 -6.18 -6.61 31.78
C GLN A 288 -4.91 -5.75 31.68
N TYR A 289 -4.37 -5.62 30.47
CA TYR A 289 -3.23 -4.75 30.20
C TYR A 289 -3.54 -3.28 30.58
N ALA A 290 -4.73 -2.79 30.21
CA ALA A 290 -5.16 -1.43 30.57
C ALA A 290 -5.18 -1.22 32.10
N ASP A 291 -5.72 -2.20 32.85
CA ASP A 291 -5.74 -2.17 34.32
C ASP A 291 -4.32 -2.19 34.93
N GLU A 292 -3.43 -3.05 34.42
CA GLU A 292 -2.05 -3.20 34.89
C GLU A 292 -1.22 -1.92 34.66
N HIS A 293 -1.44 -1.27 33.52
CA HIS A 293 -0.72 -0.07 33.09
C HIS A 293 -1.42 1.24 33.47
N LYS A 294 -2.56 1.16 34.18
CA LYS A 294 -3.35 2.30 34.66
C LYS A 294 -3.81 3.23 33.55
N LEU A 295 -4.17 2.65 32.40
CA LEU A 295 -4.87 3.35 31.34
C LEU A 295 -6.32 3.58 31.76
N LEU A 296 -6.96 4.61 31.19
CA LEU A 296 -8.34 5.00 31.52
C LEU A 296 -9.36 4.06 30.86
#